data_AF-A0A1I7U8X4-F1
#
_entry.id   AF-A0A1I7U8X4-F1
#
_cell.length_a   1.000
_cell.length_b   1.000
_cell.length_c   1.000
_cell.angle_alpha   90.00
_cell.angle_beta   90.00
_cell.angle_gamma   90.00
#
_symmetry.space_group_name_H-M   'P 1'
#
loop_
_entity.id
_entity.type
_entity.pdbx_description
1 polymer ?
#
loop_
_entity_poly.entity_id
_entity_poly.type
_entity_poly.pdbx_seq_one_letter_code
_entity_poly.pdbx_strand_id
1 'polypeptide(L)'
;MDPTAELLLPLLTVLSNATAYPSNQLLMREFRLTNRVVEMLPDSKHWPRSTRVILLQCIANMAVSSDNMDVMKLALNHIVSRLGSEDEMEVVVAMQALTNLSINIRKEQIPKFVPVIPHCLNRLWVRGEVNLNALRLLVNLSCCPDMVPHLLGNKSVSGLLRILDTDREEVLIRAVTWILCTTSAVDALNLTYDRIAEHNLDPFHNPSHTLYFSLYGPKGREELEQQSRHLANHSNKDVASKAMRLLETLSKVPPFPAAGSHLNRL
;
A
#
# COMPACT_ATOMS: atom_id res chain seq x y z
N MET A 1 21.90 -17.20 30.93
CA MET A 1 21.58 -16.30 29.80
C MET A 1 22.46 -16.73 28.64
N ASP A 2 21.91 -16.85 27.43
CA ASP A 2 22.68 -17.20 26.23
C ASP A 2 23.42 -15.93 25.75
N PRO A 3 24.76 -15.83 25.85
CA PRO A 3 25.52 -14.66 25.44
C PRO A 3 25.36 -14.35 23.94
N THR A 4 24.93 -15.33 23.14
CA THR A 4 24.62 -15.15 21.71
C THR A 4 23.44 -14.21 21.48
N ALA A 5 22.45 -14.22 22.38
CA ALA A 5 21.28 -13.35 22.28
C ALA A 5 21.62 -11.87 22.53
N GLU A 6 22.65 -11.59 23.34
CA GLU A 6 23.12 -10.24 23.64
C GLU A 6 23.86 -9.59 22.46
N LEU A 7 24.53 -10.40 21.62
CA LEU A 7 25.27 -9.92 20.45
C LEU A 7 24.39 -9.70 19.20
N LEU A 8 23.19 -10.28 19.18
CA LEU A 8 22.32 -10.27 18.01
C LEU A 8 21.86 -8.85 17.63
N LEU A 9 21.46 -8.04 18.60
CA LEU A 9 21.01 -6.67 18.35
C LEU A 9 22.14 -5.78 17.78
N PRO A 10 23.34 -5.72 18.39
CA PRO A 10 24.47 -5.00 17.81
C PRO A 10 24.82 -5.47 16.39
N LEU A 11 24.85 -6.79 16.16
CA LEU A 11 25.16 -7.35 14.84
C LEU A 11 24.13 -6.92 13.78
N LEU A 12 22.84 -7.08 14.08
CA LEU A 12 21.78 -6.65 13.17
C LEU A 12 21.78 -5.14 12.93
N THR A 13 22.19 -4.35 13.93
CA THR A 13 22.33 -2.89 13.77
C THR A 13 23.43 -2.55 12.77
N VAL A 14 24.59 -3.19 12.88
CA VAL A 14 25.69 -3.02 11.91
C VAL A 14 25.25 -3.47 10.51
N LEU A 15 24.59 -4.63 10.39
CA LEU A 15 24.07 -5.13 9.12
C LEU A 15 23.02 -4.18 8.52
N SER A 16 22.08 -3.69 9.32
CA SER A 16 21.05 -2.74 8.88
C SER A 16 21.68 -1.44 8.36
N ASN A 17 22.68 -0.90 9.05
CA ASN A 17 23.36 0.31 8.59
C ASN A 17 24.17 0.05 7.32
N ALA A 18 24.85 -1.10 7.23
CA ALA A 18 25.61 -1.48 6.04
C ALA A 18 24.72 -1.70 4.81
N THR A 19 23.55 -2.34 4.98
CA THR A 19 22.57 -2.57 3.90
C THR A 19 21.96 -1.31 3.32
N ALA A 20 22.06 -0.16 3.99
CA ALA A 20 21.61 1.12 3.42
C ALA A 20 22.41 1.52 2.16
N TYR A 21 23.60 0.93 1.94
CA TYR A 21 24.46 1.21 0.80
C TYR A 21 24.39 0.10 -0.26
N PRO A 22 24.07 0.40 -1.53
CA PRO A 22 23.92 -0.61 -2.58
C PRO A 22 25.14 -1.50 -2.80
N SER A 23 26.36 -0.95 -2.70
CA SER A 23 27.61 -1.71 -2.84
C SER A 23 27.74 -2.81 -1.79
N ASN A 24 27.30 -2.56 -0.56
CA ASN A 24 27.31 -3.55 0.50
C ASN A 24 26.26 -4.63 0.28
N GLN A 25 25.09 -4.28 -0.30
CA GLN A 25 24.06 -5.28 -0.61
C GLN A 25 24.54 -6.32 -1.63
N LEU A 26 25.41 -5.93 -2.58
CA LEU A 26 26.04 -6.85 -3.52
C LEU A 26 26.91 -7.88 -2.79
N LEU A 27 27.81 -7.42 -1.92
CA LEU A 27 28.66 -8.31 -1.11
C LEU A 27 27.81 -9.23 -0.22
N MET A 28 26.78 -8.70 0.44
CA MET A 28 25.89 -9.49 1.28
C MET A 28 25.16 -10.59 0.51
N ARG A 29 24.78 -10.33 -0.74
CA ARG A 29 24.20 -11.34 -1.62
C ARG A 29 25.23 -12.42 -2.00
N GLU A 30 26.44 -12.04 -2.38
CA GLU A 30 27.52 -12.98 -2.72
C GLU A 30 27.84 -13.93 -1.56
N PHE A 31 27.85 -13.42 -0.32
CA PHE A 31 28.06 -14.21 0.89
C PHE A 31 26.78 -14.81 1.48
N ARG A 32 25.65 -14.79 0.77
CA ARG A 32 24.33 -15.33 1.20
C ARG A 32 23.78 -14.74 2.51
N LEU A 33 24.27 -13.58 2.94
CA LEU A 33 23.77 -12.88 4.14
C LEU A 33 22.33 -12.40 3.95
N THR A 34 21.95 -12.01 2.73
CA THR A 34 20.56 -11.67 2.38
C THR A 34 19.60 -12.82 2.69
N ASN A 35 19.97 -14.06 2.34
CA ASN A 35 19.19 -15.26 2.63
C ASN A 35 19.07 -15.48 4.14
N ARG A 36 20.18 -15.38 4.87
CA ARG A 36 20.19 -15.56 6.32
C ARG A 36 19.30 -14.56 7.06
N VAL A 37 19.36 -13.28 6.67
CA VAL A 37 18.49 -12.24 7.25
C VAL A 37 17.01 -12.55 7.01
N VAL A 38 16.64 -13.03 5.83
CA VAL A 38 15.26 -13.42 5.52
C VAL A 38 14.84 -14.68 6.31
N GLU A 39 15.71 -15.67 6.44
CA GLU A 39 15.48 -16.90 7.21
C GLU A 39 15.28 -16.66 8.71
N MET A 40 15.78 -15.54 9.25
CA MET A 40 15.59 -15.17 10.66
C MET A 40 14.19 -14.62 10.97
N LEU A 41 13.46 -14.15 9.96
CA LEU A 41 12.18 -13.45 10.17
C LEU A 41 11.06 -14.30 10.79
N PRO A 42 10.86 -15.58 10.43
CA PRO A 42 9.84 -16.44 11.04
C PRO A 42 10.00 -16.55 12.57
N ASP A 43 11.23 -16.79 13.03
CA ASP A 43 11.53 -17.03 14.45
C ASP A 43 11.60 -15.74 15.28
N SER A 44 11.72 -14.58 14.60
CA SER A 44 11.86 -13.29 15.26
C SER A 44 10.65 -12.84 16.08
N LYS A 45 9.49 -13.52 15.99
CA LYS A 45 8.25 -13.11 16.68
C LYS A 45 8.43 -12.93 18.19
N HIS A 46 9.25 -13.76 18.82
CA HIS A 46 9.46 -13.75 20.26
C HIS A 46 10.70 -12.98 20.71
N TRP A 47 11.41 -12.35 19.76
CA TRP A 47 12.61 -11.59 20.08
C TRP A 47 12.28 -10.27 20.77
N PRO A 48 13.24 -9.66 21.50
CA PRO A 48 13.10 -8.31 22.03
C PRO A 48 12.67 -7.32 20.95
N ARG A 49 11.84 -6.35 21.33
CA ARG A 49 11.28 -5.31 20.44
C ARG A 49 12.34 -4.70 19.51
N SER A 50 13.43 -4.20 20.09
CA SER A 50 14.53 -3.56 19.35
C SER A 50 15.13 -4.49 18.29
N THR A 51 15.32 -5.76 18.62
CA THR A 51 15.84 -6.78 17.70
C THR A 51 14.87 -7.08 16.56
N ARG A 52 13.56 -7.12 16.81
CA ARG A 52 12.55 -7.30 15.75
C ARG A 52 12.52 -6.13 14.78
N VAL A 53 12.50 -4.91 15.33
CA VAL A 53 12.47 -3.68 14.54
C VAL A 53 13.71 -3.55 13.67
N ILE A 54 14.91 -3.79 14.21
CA ILE A 54 16.14 -3.67 13.42
C ILE A 54 16.27 -4.78 12.36
N LEU A 55 15.75 -5.98 12.63
CA LEU A 55 15.69 -7.04 11.62
C LEU A 55 14.79 -6.61 10.45
N LEU A 56 13.60 -6.10 10.74
CA LEU A 56 12.69 -5.57 9.72
C LEU A 56 13.31 -4.39 8.97
N GLN A 57 14.06 -3.52 9.65
CA GLN A 57 14.74 -2.39 9.02
C GLN A 57 15.82 -2.86 8.05
N CYS A 58 16.59 -3.88 8.44
CA CYS A 58 17.56 -4.54 7.58
C CYS A 58 16.88 -5.09 6.31
N ILE A 59 15.75 -5.77 6.47
CA ILE A 59 14.94 -6.27 5.34
C ILE A 59 14.42 -5.12 4.47
N ALA A 60 13.91 -4.05 5.07
CA ALA A 60 13.43 -2.87 4.36
C ALA A 60 14.53 -2.24 3.50
N ASN A 61 15.75 -2.12 4.03
CA ASN A 61 16.91 -1.59 3.32
C ASN A 61 17.32 -2.50 2.15
N MET A 62 17.39 -3.81 2.38
CA MET A 62 17.74 -4.78 1.34
C MET A 62 16.67 -4.88 0.24
N ALA A 63 15.40 -4.64 0.56
CA ALA A 63 14.28 -4.66 -0.38
C ALA A 63 14.33 -3.53 -1.43
N VAL A 64 15.19 -2.52 -1.24
CA VAL A 64 15.39 -1.43 -2.21
C VAL A 64 16.05 -1.96 -3.50
N SER A 65 16.85 -3.03 -3.42
CA SER A 65 17.53 -3.61 -4.58
C SER A 65 16.66 -4.65 -5.28
N SER A 66 16.43 -4.44 -6.58
CA SER A 66 15.73 -5.40 -7.45
C SER A 66 16.40 -6.77 -7.49
N ASP A 67 17.72 -6.82 -7.34
CA ASP A 67 18.49 -8.06 -7.36
C ASP A 67 18.21 -8.95 -6.13
N ASN A 68 17.72 -8.37 -5.04
CA ASN A 68 17.37 -9.11 -3.83
C ASN A 68 15.92 -9.64 -3.88
N MET A 69 15.12 -9.24 -4.87
CA MET A 69 13.67 -9.51 -4.89
C MET A 69 13.32 -10.99 -4.84
N ASP A 70 14.13 -11.86 -5.46
CA ASP A 70 13.87 -13.30 -5.44
C ASP A 70 14.09 -13.95 -4.08
N VAL A 71 14.95 -13.37 -3.25
CA VAL A 71 15.11 -13.80 -1.85
C VAL A 71 14.06 -13.11 -0.98
N MET A 72 13.83 -11.82 -1.17
CA MET A 72 12.91 -11.02 -0.36
C MET A 72 11.45 -11.45 -0.49
N LYS A 73 11.03 -12.01 -1.64
CA LYS A 73 9.65 -12.52 -1.81
C LYS A 73 9.29 -13.65 -0.84
N LEU A 74 10.29 -14.32 -0.25
CA LEU A 74 10.10 -15.34 0.78
C LEU A 74 9.68 -14.71 2.12
N ALA A 75 10.09 -13.46 2.38
CA ALA A 75 9.76 -12.73 3.59
C ALA A 75 8.33 -12.14 3.59
N LEU A 76 7.68 -12.02 2.42
CA LEU A 76 6.42 -11.27 2.27
C LEU A 76 5.36 -11.63 3.30
N ASN A 77 5.02 -12.91 3.46
CA ASN A 77 3.97 -13.34 4.40
C ASN A 77 4.31 -12.94 5.84
N HIS A 78 5.59 -13.05 6.21
CA HIS A 78 6.05 -12.68 7.53
C HIS A 78 6.02 -11.16 7.72
N ILE A 79 6.43 -10.35 6.73
CA ILE A 79 6.34 -8.89 6.81
C ILE A 79 4.87 -8.43 6.90
N VAL A 80 3.98 -9.01 6.09
CA VAL A 80 2.54 -8.71 6.13
C VAL A 80 1.94 -9.00 7.50
N SER A 81 2.35 -10.12 8.14
CA SER A 81 1.89 -10.43 9.50
C SER A 81 2.26 -9.36 10.55
N ARG A 82 3.32 -8.57 10.30
CA ARG A 82 3.78 -7.49 11.19
C ARG A 82 2.90 -6.25 11.14
N LEU A 83 2.06 -6.10 10.12
CA LEU A 83 1.07 -5.03 10.04
C LEU A 83 -0.02 -5.14 11.12
N GLY A 84 -0.17 -6.32 11.72
CA GLY A 84 -1.04 -6.56 12.88
C GLY A 84 -0.34 -6.39 14.24
N SER A 85 0.91 -5.94 14.28
CA SER A 85 1.62 -5.71 15.55
C SER A 85 0.98 -4.55 16.33
N GLU A 86 0.99 -4.66 17.66
CA GLU A 86 0.65 -3.57 18.58
C GLU A 86 1.77 -2.52 18.63
N ASP A 87 2.97 -2.86 18.16
CA ASP A 87 4.11 -1.96 18.09
C ASP A 87 4.08 -1.10 16.82
N GLU A 88 3.82 0.20 16.99
CA GLU A 88 3.72 1.13 15.87
C GLU A 88 5.01 1.22 15.04
N MET A 89 6.19 1.12 15.67
CA MET A 89 7.46 1.17 14.95
C MET A 89 7.64 -0.08 14.08
N GLU A 90 7.25 -1.25 14.59
CA GLU A 90 7.26 -2.51 13.83
C GLU A 90 6.34 -2.42 12.60
N VAL A 91 5.16 -1.80 12.76
CA VAL A 91 4.22 -1.55 11.66
C VAL A 91 4.81 -0.58 10.63
N VAL A 92 5.39 0.53 11.06
CA VAL A 92 6.01 1.54 10.18
C VAL A 92 7.10 0.91 9.32
N VAL A 93 8.02 0.16 9.94
CA VAL A 93 9.13 -0.49 9.22
C VAL A 93 8.62 -1.60 8.30
N ALA A 94 7.61 -2.36 8.72
CA ALA A 94 6.98 -3.37 7.85
C ALA A 94 6.32 -2.72 6.61
N MET A 95 5.62 -1.61 6.77
CA MET A 95 5.05 -0.86 5.63
C MET A 95 6.14 -0.31 4.71
N GLN A 96 7.25 0.17 5.26
CA GLN A 96 8.39 0.62 4.46
C GLN A 96 9.01 -0.53 3.64
N ALA A 97 9.17 -1.71 4.25
CA ALA A 97 9.63 -2.91 3.53
C ALA A 97 8.66 -3.30 2.41
N LEU A 98 7.35 -3.34 2.69
CA LEU A 98 6.33 -3.65 1.68
C LEU A 98 6.26 -2.60 0.56
N THR A 99 6.50 -1.33 0.88
CA THR A 99 6.61 -0.26 -0.13
C THR A 99 7.74 -0.55 -1.10
N ASN A 100 8.92 -0.95 -0.60
CA ASN A 100 10.06 -1.28 -1.45
C ASN A 100 9.78 -2.54 -2.29
N LEU A 101 9.12 -3.56 -1.71
CA LEU A 101 8.78 -4.81 -2.40
C LEU A 101 7.62 -4.70 -3.40
N SER A 102 6.83 -3.61 -3.34
CA SER A 102 5.64 -3.42 -4.18
C SER A 102 5.90 -2.60 -5.46
N ILE A 103 7.15 -2.20 -5.72
CA ILE A 103 7.49 -1.42 -6.92
C ILE A 103 7.16 -2.21 -8.21
N ASN A 104 7.37 -3.53 -8.21
CA ASN A 104 7.12 -4.42 -9.35
C ASN A 104 6.40 -5.70 -8.89
N ILE A 105 5.12 -5.59 -8.54
CA ILE A 105 4.31 -6.74 -8.10
C ILE A 105 4.10 -7.69 -9.28
N ARG A 106 4.54 -8.94 -9.13
CA ARG A 106 4.28 -10.02 -10.07
C ARG A 106 2.97 -10.72 -9.75
N LYS A 107 2.35 -11.35 -10.74
CA LYS A 107 1.03 -12.01 -10.61
C LYS A 107 0.99 -13.02 -9.47
N GLU A 108 2.06 -13.80 -9.28
CA GLU A 108 2.15 -14.79 -8.20
C GLU A 108 2.27 -14.18 -6.79
N GLN A 109 2.55 -12.88 -6.69
CA GLN A 109 2.67 -12.16 -5.42
C GLN A 109 1.36 -11.48 -5.00
N ILE A 110 0.40 -11.32 -5.91
CA ILE A 110 -0.90 -10.67 -5.66
C ILE A 110 -1.58 -11.22 -4.38
N PRO A 111 -1.75 -12.55 -4.20
CA PRO A 111 -2.42 -13.08 -3.00
C PRO A 111 -1.73 -12.70 -1.69
N LYS A 112 -0.41 -12.42 -1.73
CA LYS A 112 0.36 -11.99 -0.56
C LYS A 112 0.17 -10.51 -0.24
N PHE A 113 -0.12 -9.69 -1.24
CA PHE A 113 -0.37 -8.25 -1.06
C PHE A 113 -1.83 -7.91 -0.79
N VAL A 114 -2.80 -8.74 -1.17
CA VAL A 114 -4.22 -8.49 -0.89
C VAL A 114 -4.50 -8.18 0.60
N PRO A 115 -3.94 -8.91 1.58
CA PRO A 115 -4.17 -8.60 3.01
C PRO A 115 -3.63 -7.23 3.46
N VAL A 116 -2.72 -6.60 2.69
CA VAL A 116 -2.12 -5.31 3.02
C VAL A 116 -3.12 -4.16 2.87
N ILE A 117 -4.05 -4.27 1.92
CA ILE A 117 -5.01 -3.22 1.56
C ILE A 117 -5.77 -2.68 2.79
N PRO A 118 -6.46 -3.51 3.60
CA PRO A 118 -7.20 -3.01 4.76
C PRO A 118 -6.29 -2.36 5.81
N HIS A 119 -5.04 -2.83 5.97
CA HIS A 119 -4.08 -2.19 6.87
C HIS A 119 -3.72 -0.78 6.41
N CYS A 120 -3.54 -0.56 5.12
CA CYS A 120 -3.26 0.78 4.59
C CYS A 120 -4.47 1.72 4.75
N LEU A 121 -5.67 1.26 4.36
CA LEU A 121 -6.90 2.06 4.43
C LEU A 121 -7.18 2.51 5.89
N ASN A 122 -7.01 1.61 6.86
CA ASN A 122 -7.20 1.90 8.28
C ASN A 122 -6.14 2.84 8.89
N ARG A 123 -5.09 3.21 8.15
CA ARG A 123 -4.01 4.09 8.61
C ARG A 123 -3.97 5.44 7.90
N LEU A 124 -4.91 5.69 6.97
CA LEU A 124 -4.99 6.94 6.21
C LEU A 124 -5.19 8.21 7.07
N TRP A 125 -5.70 8.10 8.30
CA TRP A 125 -5.87 9.27 9.20
C TRP A 125 -5.00 9.20 10.47
N VAL A 126 -4.11 8.21 10.57
CA VAL A 126 -3.19 8.12 11.71
C VAL A 126 -2.05 9.11 11.51
N ARG A 127 -1.80 9.99 12.47
CA ARG A 127 -0.73 11.00 12.35
C ARG A 127 0.65 10.33 12.35
N GLY A 128 1.61 10.95 11.67
CA GLY A 128 3.00 10.48 11.63
C GLY A 128 3.37 9.74 10.33
N GLU A 129 4.43 8.92 10.42
CA GLU A 129 5.03 8.22 9.28
C GLU A 129 4.17 7.08 8.75
N VAL A 130 3.38 6.44 9.62
CA VAL A 130 2.53 5.30 9.25
C VAL A 130 1.52 5.67 8.16
N ASN A 131 0.95 6.88 8.21
CA ASN A 131 0.05 7.38 7.16
C ASN A 131 0.78 7.58 5.83
N LEU A 132 1.97 8.18 5.85
CA LEU A 132 2.76 8.38 4.64
C LEU A 132 3.17 7.05 4.00
N ASN A 133 3.57 6.08 4.81
CA ASN A 133 3.92 4.74 4.33
C ASN A 133 2.69 3.98 3.82
N ALA A 134 1.54 4.10 4.47
CA ALA A 134 0.28 3.54 3.97
C ALA A 134 -0.09 4.12 2.59
N LEU A 135 0.04 5.44 2.42
CA LEU A 135 -0.24 6.11 1.13
C LEU A 135 0.77 5.73 0.05
N ARG A 136 2.08 5.66 0.36
CA ARG A 136 3.11 5.19 -0.59
C ARG A 136 2.81 3.77 -1.07
N LEU A 137 2.45 2.89 -0.14
CA LEU A 137 2.10 1.51 -0.44
C LEU A 137 0.84 1.45 -1.30
N LEU A 138 -0.21 2.21 -0.97
CA LEU A 138 -1.43 2.31 -1.78
C LEU A 138 -1.16 2.81 -3.21
N VAL A 139 -0.28 3.80 -3.39
CA VAL A 139 0.17 4.23 -4.72
C VAL A 139 0.78 3.06 -5.49
N ASN A 140 1.72 2.31 -4.88
CA ASN A 140 2.36 1.17 -5.53
C ASN A 140 1.36 0.06 -5.87
N LEU A 141 0.44 -0.26 -4.96
CA LEU A 141 -0.63 -1.23 -5.21
C LEU A 141 -1.50 -0.79 -6.40
N SER A 142 -1.86 0.49 -6.49
CA SER A 142 -2.66 1.04 -7.61
C SER A 142 -1.89 1.14 -8.93
N CYS A 143 -0.56 1.12 -8.90
CA CYS A 143 0.27 1.04 -10.10
C CYS A 143 0.36 -0.39 -10.68
N CYS A 144 -0.10 -1.41 -9.95
CA CYS A 144 -0.26 -2.77 -10.46
C CYS A 144 -1.72 -2.99 -10.91
N PRO A 145 -2.02 -3.06 -12.22
CA PRO A 145 -3.40 -3.13 -12.70
C PRO A 145 -4.18 -4.33 -12.14
N ASP A 146 -3.53 -5.48 -11.97
CA ASP A 146 -4.14 -6.69 -11.42
C ASP A 146 -4.48 -6.58 -9.91
N MET A 147 -3.85 -5.66 -9.17
CA MET A 147 -4.18 -5.39 -7.77
C MET A 147 -5.41 -4.49 -7.61
N VAL A 148 -5.72 -3.67 -8.61
CA VAL A 148 -6.76 -2.63 -8.53
C VAL A 148 -8.16 -3.21 -8.29
N PRO A 149 -8.60 -4.32 -8.92
CA PRO A 149 -9.86 -4.97 -8.58
C PRO A 149 -9.97 -5.35 -7.10
N HIS A 150 -8.90 -5.90 -6.51
CA HIS A 150 -8.85 -6.24 -5.09
C HIS A 150 -8.91 -5.00 -4.19
N LEU A 151 -8.19 -3.94 -4.59
CA LEU A 151 -8.22 -2.65 -3.88
C LEU A 151 -9.64 -2.07 -3.87
N LEU A 152 -10.32 -2.08 -5.01
CA LEU A 152 -11.66 -1.51 -5.18
C LEU A 152 -12.75 -2.33 -4.48
N GLY A 153 -12.59 -3.65 -4.37
CA GLY A 153 -13.51 -4.53 -3.63
C GLY A 153 -13.36 -4.46 -2.11
N ASN A 154 -12.28 -3.88 -1.60
CA ASN A 154 -12.08 -3.75 -0.16
C ASN A 154 -13.10 -2.80 0.49
N LYS A 155 -13.35 -3.03 1.78
CA LYS A 155 -14.21 -2.16 2.59
C LYS A 155 -13.61 -0.75 2.65
N SER A 156 -14.44 0.24 2.31
CA SER A 156 -14.07 1.64 2.38
C SER A 156 -14.10 2.17 3.82
N VAL A 157 -13.47 3.33 4.03
CA VAL A 157 -13.51 4.07 5.28
C VAL A 157 -14.39 5.30 5.12
N SER A 158 -15.24 5.55 6.11
CA SER A 158 -16.15 6.70 6.12
C SER A 158 -15.38 8.02 5.99
N GLY A 159 -15.84 8.90 5.08
CA GLY A 159 -15.20 10.18 4.84
C GLY A 159 -13.87 10.07 4.09
N LEU A 160 -13.69 9.02 3.28
CA LEU A 160 -12.48 8.75 2.50
C LEU A 160 -11.87 9.99 1.84
N LEU A 161 -12.69 10.77 1.15
CA LEU A 161 -12.24 11.91 0.35
C LEU A 161 -11.74 13.09 1.19
N ARG A 162 -11.99 13.10 2.51
CA ARG A 162 -11.38 14.08 3.43
C ARG A 162 -9.85 13.98 3.49
N ILE A 163 -9.25 12.88 3.01
CA ILE A 163 -7.79 12.80 2.87
C ILE A 163 -7.22 13.83 1.89
N LEU A 164 -8.06 14.37 0.99
CA LEU A 164 -7.72 15.44 0.06
C LEU A 164 -7.81 16.84 0.69
N ASP A 165 -8.39 16.94 1.89
CA ASP A 165 -8.51 18.18 2.66
C ASP A 165 -7.45 18.18 3.76
N THR A 166 -6.18 18.33 3.37
CA THR A 166 -5.03 18.39 4.28
C THR A 166 -4.03 19.44 3.86
N ASP A 167 -3.47 20.13 4.85
CA ASP A 167 -2.36 21.09 4.72
C ASP A 167 -0.99 20.40 4.57
N ARG A 168 -0.91 19.09 4.85
CA ARG A 168 0.31 18.31 4.68
C ARG A 168 0.50 17.97 3.21
N GLU A 169 1.22 18.82 2.49
CA GLU A 169 1.48 18.69 1.05
C GLU A 169 1.99 17.30 0.64
N GLU A 170 2.87 16.70 1.44
CA GLU A 170 3.40 15.35 1.24
C GLU A 170 2.35 14.22 1.35
N VAL A 171 1.30 14.42 2.15
CA VAL A 171 0.16 13.50 2.27
C VAL A 171 -0.76 13.72 1.08
N LEU A 172 -1.08 14.99 0.79
CA LEU A 172 -1.98 15.40 -0.29
C LEU A 172 -1.50 14.89 -1.65
N ILE A 173 -0.23 15.10 -1.97
CA ILE A 173 0.36 14.65 -3.24
C ILE A 173 0.25 13.13 -3.42
N ARG A 174 0.43 12.35 -2.34
CA ARG A 174 0.35 10.88 -2.38
C ARG A 174 -1.10 10.42 -2.46
N ALA A 175 -2.01 11.09 -1.76
CA ALA A 175 -3.44 10.80 -1.81
C ALA A 175 -4.03 11.05 -3.21
N VAL A 176 -3.76 12.20 -3.82
CA VAL A 176 -4.22 12.48 -5.19
C VAL A 176 -3.56 11.55 -6.20
N THR A 177 -2.29 11.20 -6.02
CA THR A 177 -1.60 10.21 -6.87
C THR A 177 -2.25 8.84 -6.77
N TRP A 178 -2.56 8.38 -5.56
CA TRP A 178 -3.20 7.09 -5.33
C TRP A 178 -4.55 7.00 -6.03
N ILE A 179 -5.40 8.02 -5.86
CA ILE A 179 -6.71 8.05 -6.49
C ILE A 179 -6.58 8.16 -8.02
N LEU A 180 -5.63 8.96 -8.53
CA LEU A 180 -5.33 9.05 -9.96
C LEU A 180 -4.89 7.71 -10.55
N CYS A 181 -3.95 7.01 -9.92
CA CYS A 181 -3.49 5.70 -10.40
C CYS A 181 -4.63 4.68 -10.40
N THR A 182 -5.40 4.63 -9.31
CA THR A 182 -6.58 3.76 -9.20
C THR A 182 -7.59 4.05 -10.32
N THR A 183 -7.92 5.32 -10.54
CA THR A 183 -8.88 5.76 -11.56
C THR A 183 -8.36 5.52 -12.98
N SER A 184 -7.06 5.69 -13.21
CA SER A 184 -6.43 5.37 -14.50
C SER A 184 -6.51 3.89 -14.82
N ALA A 185 -6.36 3.01 -13.83
CA ALA A 185 -6.54 1.58 -14.01
C ALA A 185 -8.02 1.21 -14.22
N VAL A 186 -8.96 1.89 -13.55
CA VAL A 186 -10.41 1.71 -13.81
C VAL A 186 -10.76 2.03 -15.25
N ASP A 187 -10.26 3.15 -15.78
CA ASP A 187 -10.42 3.55 -17.19
C ASP A 187 -9.76 2.51 -18.12
N ALA A 188 -8.46 2.26 -17.95
CA ALA A 188 -7.70 1.40 -18.85
C ALA A 188 -8.21 -0.06 -18.89
N LEU A 189 -8.66 -0.58 -17.76
CA LEU A 189 -9.19 -1.93 -17.67
C LEU A 189 -10.70 -2.00 -17.90
N ASN A 190 -11.41 -0.88 -18.06
CA ASN A 190 -12.88 -0.82 -18.08
C ASN A 190 -13.51 -1.54 -16.89
N LEU A 191 -13.07 -1.21 -15.67
CA LEU A 191 -13.62 -1.80 -14.45
C LEU A 191 -15.00 -1.23 -14.16
N THR A 192 -15.94 -2.11 -13.90
CA THR A 192 -17.27 -1.81 -13.38
C THR A 192 -17.45 -2.50 -12.04
N TYR A 193 -18.52 -2.17 -11.30
CA TYR A 193 -18.83 -2.88 -10.06
C TYR A 193 -18.97 -4.40 -10.28
N ASP A 194 -19.68 -4.81 -11.34
CA ASP A 194 -19.87 -6.23 -11.67
C ASP A 194 -18.53 -6.99 -11.83
N ARG A 195 -17.50 -6.32 -12.35
CA ARG A 195 -16.16 -6.92 -12.55
C ARG A 195 -15.32 -6.99 -11.27
N ILE A 196 -15.67 -6.23 -10.24
CA ILE A 196 -14.97 -6.25 -8.95
C ILE A 196 -15.80 -6.91 -7.84
N ALA A 197 -17.05 -7.31 -8.14
CA ALA A 197 -17.99 -7.85 -7.18
C ALA A 197 -17.48 -9.12 -6.48
N GLU A 198 -16.71 -9.96 -7.17
CA GLU A 198 -16.07 -11.15 -6.60
C GLU A 198 -15.02 -10.83 -5.51
N HIS A 199 -14.53 -9.58 -5.47
CA HIS A 199 -13.61 -9.09 -4.46
C HIS A 199 -14.30 -8.30 -3.35
N ASN A 200 -15.63 -8.15 -3.39
CA ASN A 200 -16.36 -7.52 -2.31
C ASN A 200 -16.32 -8.42 -1.07
N LEU A 201 -15.65 -7.94 -0.02
CA LEU A 201 -15.48 -8.67 1.23
C LEU A 201 -16.60 -8.39 2.25
N ASP A 202 -17.62 -7.59 1.89
CA ASP A 202 -18.79 -7.37 2.74
C ASP A 202 -19.61 -8.67 2.88
N PRO A 203 -19.97 -9.11 4.11
CA PRO A 203 -20.73 -10.34 4.32
C PRO A 203 -22.06 -10.40 3.57
N PHE A 204 -22.67 -9.24 3.31
CA PHE A 204 -23.94 -9.10 2.61
C PHE A 204 -23.74 -8.68 1.13
N HIS A 205 -22.50 -8.65 0.65
CA HIS A 205 -22.12 -8.22 -0.69
C HIS A 205 -22.68 -6.83 -1.05
N ASN A 206 -22.84 -5.95 -0.06
CA ASN A 206 -23.38 -4.62 -0.29
C ASN A 206 -22.39 -3.77 -1.09
N PRO A 207 -22.73 -3.30 -2.30
CA PRO A 207 -21.85 -2.46 -3.10
C PRO A 207 -21.41 -1.19 -2.37
N SER A 208 -22.29 -0.63 -1.54
CA SER A 208 -22.09 0.66 -0.89
C SER A 208 -20.92 0.68 0.10
N HIS A 209 -20.49 -0.49 0.57
CA HIS A 209 -19.36 -0.63 1.50
C HIS A 209 -18.01 -0.73 0.80
N THR A 210 -17.98 -0.86 -0.53
CA THR A 210 -16.73 -0.99 -1.29
C THR A 210 -16.03 0.35 -1.49
N LEU A 211 -14.71 0.30 -1.63
CA LEU A 211 -13.90 1.44 -2.07
C LEU A 211 -14.36 1.94 -3.45
N TYR A 212 -14.73 1.02 -4.34
CA TYR A 212 -15.30 1.35 -5.65
C TYR A 212 -16.50 2.30 -5.53
N PHE A 213 -17.48 1.96 -4.69
CA PHE A 213 -18.66 2.79 -4.50
C PHE A 213 -18.35 4.11 -3.81
N SER A 214 -17.38 4.13 -2.90
CA SER A 214 -16.98 5.38 -2.22
C SER A 214 -16.32 6.39 -3.14
N LEU A 215 -15.64 5.93 -4.20
CA LEU A 215 -14.99 6.81 -5.19
C LEU A 215 -15.90 7.13 -6.38
N TYR A 216 -16.64 6.13 -6.89
CA TYR A 216 -17.35 6.22 -8.16
C TYR A 216 -18.88 6.16 -8.04
N GLY A 217 -19.40 5.80 -6.87
CA GLY A 217 -20.83 5.90 -6.58
C GLY A 217 -21.31 7.37 -6.66
N PRO A 218 -22.62 7.63 -6.82
CA PRO A 218 -23.12 8.94 -7.22
C PRO A 218 -22.57 10.11 -6.39
N LYS A 219 -22.67 10.01 -5.05
CA LYS A 219 -22.17 11.04 -4.13
C LYS A 219 -20.64 11.10 -4.07
N GLY A 220 -19.98 9.94 -4.05
CA GLY A 220 -18.53 9.85 -3.98
C GLY A 220 -17.86 10.47 -5.21
N ARG A 221 -18.43 10.23 -6.40
CA ARG A 221 -17.95 10.80 -7.65
C ARG A 221 -18.11 12.32 -7.69
N GLU A 222 -19.29 12.84 -7.30
CA GLU A 222 -19.53 14.28 -7.24
C GLU A 222 -18.53 14.97 -6.30
N GLU A 223 -18.34 14.43 -5.10
CA GLU A 223 -17.38 14.95 -4.12
C GLU A 223 -15.94 14.87 -4.66
N LEU A 224 -15.56 13.76 -5.29
CA LEU A 224 -14.22 13.59 -5.86
C LEU A 224 -13.95 14.58 -7.00
N GLU A 225 -14.91 14.78 -7.90
CA GLU A 225 -14.81 15.77 -8.98
C GLU A 225 -14.72 17.20 -8.41
N GLN A 226 -15.52 17.54 -7.40
CA GLN A 226 -15.47 18.84 -6.74
C GLN A 226 -14.10 19.10 -6.09
N GLN A 227 -13.60 18.14 -5.29
CA GLN A 227 -12.30 18.24 -4.64
C GLN A 227 -11.16 18.34 -5.67
N SER A 228 -11.22 17.55 -6.74
CA SER A 228 -10.21 17.58 -7.80
C SER A 228 -10.21 18.92 -8.56
N ARG A 229 -11.37 19.56 -8.78
CA ARG A 229 -11.44 20.93 -9.35
C ARG A 229 -10.82 21.98 -8.44
N HIS A 230 -11.02 21.85 -7.13
CA HIS A 230 -10.37 22.73 -6.16
C HIS A 230 -8.84 22.56 -6.22
N LEU A 231 -8.37 21.30 -6.15
CA LEU A 231 -6.95 20.96 -6.18
C LEU A 231 -6.26 21.29 -7.51
N ALA A 232 -6.98 21.34 -8.64
CA ALA A 232 -6.42 21.77 -9.92
C ALA A 232 -5.87 23.21 -9.90
N ASN A 233 -6.30 24.04 -8.94
CA ASN A 233 -5.81 25.40 -8.72
C ASN A 233 -4.81 25.51 -7.55
N HIS A 234 -4.34 24.39 -7.02
CA HIS A 234 -3.40 24.37 -5.89
C HIS A 234 -2.06 25.03 -6.24
N SER A 235 -1.41 25.63 -5.23
CA SER A 235 -0.12 26.32 -5.39
C SER A 235 1.00 25.37 -5.83
N ASN A 236 1.05 24.17 -5.22
CA ASN A 236 1.91 23.08 -5.66
C ASN A 236 1.48 22.57 -7.05
N LYS A 237 2.37 22.74 -8.03
CA LYS A 237 2.14 22.38 -9.44
C LYS A 237 1.97 20.89 -9.69
N ASP A 238 2.60 20.03 -8.88
CA ASP A 238 2.44 18.59 -9.02
C ASP A 238 1.06 18.13 -8.51
N VAL A 239 0.59 18.67 -7.38
CA VAL A 239 -0.79 18.45 -6.90
C VAL A 239 -1.79 18.91 -7.95
N ALA A 240 -1.64 20.14 -8.47
CA ALA A 240 -2.51 20.69 -9.50
C ALA A 240 -2.53 19.84 -10.79
N SER A 241 -1.35 19.45 -11.28
CA SER A 241 -1.21 18.61 -12.47
C SER A 241 -1.88 17.24 -12.30
N LYS A 242 -1.69 16.58 -11.16
CA LYS A 242 -2.32 15.29 -10.89
C LYS A 242 -3.84 15.42 -10.74
N ALA A 243 -4.33 16.48 -10.11
CA ALA A 243 -5.75 16.74 -9.96
C ALA A 243 -6.45 17.03 -11.31
N MET A 244 -5.80 17.79 -12.21
CA MET A 244 -6.31 17.99 -13.58
C MET A 244 -6.39 16.67 -14.35
N ARG A 245 -5.32 15.86 -14.32
CA ARG A 245 -5.33 14.53 -14.94
C ARG A 245 -6.40 13.62 -14.35
N LEU A 246 -6.65 13.72 -13.04
CA LEU A 246 -7.71 12.94 -12.39
C LEU A 246 -9.09 13.34 -12.92
N LEU A 247 -9.38 14.63 -13.10
CA LEU A 247 -10.62 15.09 -13.73
C LEU A 247 -10.78 14.58 -15.16
N GLU A 248 -9.72 14.65 -15.96
CA GLU A 248 -9.72 14.14 -17.33
C GLU A 248 -10.00 12.63 -17.36
N THR A 249 -9.34 11.86 -16.51
CA THR A 249 -9.56 10.40 -16.43
C THR A 249 -10.96 10.08 -15.90
N LEU A 250 -11.45 10.79 -14.89
CA LEU A 250 -12.82 10.59 -14.37
C LEU A 250 -13.87 10.77 -15.47
N SER A 251 -13.68 11.73 -16.38
CA SER A 251 -14.62 11.95 -17.50
C SER A 251 -14.77 10.75 -18.43
N LYS A 252 -13.78 9.84 -18.46
CA LYS A 252 -13.78 8.61 -19.27
C LYS A 252 -14.36 7.41 -18.52
N VAL A 253 -14.29 7.41 -17.19
CA VAL A 253 -14.89 6.37 -16.36
C VAL A 253 -16.41 6.49 -16.41
N PRO A 254 -17.16 5.42 -16.74
CA PRO A 254 -18.61 5.49 -16.79
C PRO A 254 -19.22 5.76 -15.40
N PRO A 255 -20.37 6.45 -15.33
CA PRO A 255 -21.06 6.67 -14.06
C PRO A 255 -21.51 5.33 -13.45
N PHE A 256 -21.58 5.27 -12.12
CA PHE A 256 -22.11 4.10 -11.43
C PHE A 256 -23.57 3.85 -11.90
N PRO A 257 -23.94 2.61 -12.27
CA PRO A 257 -25.30 2.33 -12.72
C PRO A 257 -26.33 2.75 -11.68
N ALA A 258 -27.32 3.54 -12.07
CA ALA A 258 -28.43 3.85 -11.17
C ALA A 258 -29.11 2.53 -10.75
N ALA A 259 -29.48 2.43 -9.47
CA ALA A 259 -30.00 1.23 -8.81
C ALA A 259 -31.29 0.62 -9.43
N GLY A 260 -31.82 1.18 -10.53
CA GLY A 260 -32.95 0.65 -11.27
C GLY A 260 -32.61 -0.33 -12.41
N SER A 261 -31.34 -0.56 -12.74
CA SER A 261 -30.95 -1.41 -13.89
C SER A 261 -30.77 -2.90 -13.56
N HIS A 262 -30.53 -3.24 -12.29
CA HIS A 262 -30.34 -4.64 -11.86
C HIS A 262 -31.62 -5.33 -11.35
N LEU A 263 -32.71 -4.57 -11.11
CA LEU A 263 -34.01 -5.14 -10.72
C LEU A 263 -34.75 -5.86 -11.86
N ASN A 264 -34.30 -5.72 -13.11
CA ASN A 264 -34.91 -6.37 -14.28
C ASN A 264 -34.22 -7.69 -14.67
N ARG A 265 -33.37 -8.26 -13.79
CA ARG A 265 -32.66 -9.53 -14.04
C ARG A 265 -32.75 -10.53 -12.87
N LEU A 266 -33.84 -10.47 -12.11
CA LEU A 266 -34.23 -11.53 -11.17
C LEU A 266 -35.57 -12.12 -11.62
#